data_AF-A0A947TSG8-F1
#
_entry.id   AF-A0A947TSG8-F1
#
_cell.length_a   1.000
_cell.length_b   1.000
_cell.length_c   1.000
_cell.angle_alpha   90.00
_cell.angle_beta   90.00
_cell.angle_gamma   90.00
#
_symmetry.space_group_name_H-M   'P 1'
#
loop_
_entity.id
_entity.type
_entity.pdbx_description
1 polymer ?
#
loop_
_entity_poly.entity_id
_entity_poly.type
_entity_poly.pdbx_seq_one_letter_code
_entity_poly.pdbx_strand_id
1 'polypeptide(L)'
;MARPDHIQITCEHGGNRIPPRYASLFAGFEALLRSHRGYDPGALTVARESARALAAPLFVSTTSRLLIDLNRSIGHPRLYSEATRNAPAGVRRAILEQHYLPYRNQIEAHIADAIAHGSRVIHVSSHSFTPELDGDVRNADIGLLYDPARPGEAELCRRWQACLKTSAPEWRVRRNYPYTGQSDGLTAFLRRRFPADAYVGIELEINHKHVLRGGRPWGAMRSLVVESLCQAITASALPELRGSGTRRS
;
A
#
# COMPACT_ATOMS: atom_id res chain seq x y z
N MET A 1 21.78 -12.15 16.35
CA MET A 1 20.39 -12.67 16.37
C MET A 1 19.60 -11.94 15.29
N ALA A 2 18.67 -12.61 14.59
CA ALA A 2 17.84 -11.95 13.59
C ALA A 2 16.97 -10.88 14.28
N ARG A 3 16.84 -9.69 13.68
CA ARG A 3 15.98 -8.63 14.22
C ARG A 3 14.52 -9.09 14.19
N PRO A 4 13.71 -8.84 15.25
CA PRO A 4 12.29 -9.12 15.20
C PRO A 4 11.62 -8.26 14.11
N ASP A 5 10.57 -8.79 13.49
CA ASP A 5 9.79 -8.05 12.51
C ASP A 5 8.72 -7.21 13.22
N HIS A 6 8.70 -5.92 12.91
CA HIS A 6 7.64 -4.99 13.28
C HIS A 6 6.78 -4.72 12.04
N ILE A 7 5.49 -4.98 12.13
CA ILE A 7 4.57 -4.85 10.98
C ILE A 7 3.83 -3.53 11.08
N GLN A 8 3.63 -2.85 9.94
CA GLN A 8 2.80 -1.66 9.85
C GLN A 8 1.98 -1.67 8.56
N ILE A 9 0.74 -1.19 8.64
CA ILE A 9 -0.17 -1.08 7.49
C ILE A 9 -0.53 0.39 7.25
N THR A 10 -0.55 0.83 6.00
CA THR A 10 -1.07 2.15 5.60
C THR A 10 -2.17 2.05 4.56
N CYS A 11 -3.01 3.09 4.47
CA CYS A 11 -3.93 3.29 3.35
C CYS A 11 -4.12 4.79 3.08
N GLU A 12 -3.36 5.29 2.12
CA GLU A 12 -3.25 6.69 1.74
C GLU A 12 -4.54 7.20 1.07
N HIS A 13 -5.26 6.33 0.36
CA HIS A 13 -6.46 6.67 -0.43
C HIS A 13 -7.71 5.96 0.07
N GLY A 14 -7.84 5.79 1.38
CA GLY A 14 -8.92 5.01 1.99
C GLY A 14 -10.31 5.63 1.93
N GLY A 15 -10.46 6.84 1.40
CA GLY A 15 -11.76 7.49 1.25
C GLY A 15 -11.70 8.74 0.37
N ASN A 16 -12.87 9.27 0.06
CA ASN A 16 -13.06 10.39 -0.86
C ASN A 16 -13.71 11.62 -0.19
N ARG A 17 -13.61 11.75 1.14
CA ARG A 17 -14.21 12.88 1.86
C ARG A 17 -13.41 14.15 1.60
N ILE A 18 -14.10 15.28 1.48
CA ILE A 18 -13.48 16.60 1.45
C ILE A 18 -13.85 17.31 2.76
N PRO A 19 -12.86 17.82 3.53
CA PRO A 19 -13.14 18.62 4.71
C PRO A 19 -14.05 19.81 4.36
N PRO A 20 -15.09 20.14 5.16
CA PRO A 20 -16.08 21.15 4.80
C PRO A 20 -15.51 22.51 4.37
N ARG A 21 -14.43 22.96 5.01
CA ARG A 21 -13.71 24.20 4.67
C ARG A 21 -13.15 24.26 3.25
N TYR A 22 -13.00 23.12 2.57
CA TYR A 22 -12.49 23.03 1.21
C TYR A 22 -13.57 22.64 0.21
N ALA A 23 -14.81 22.43 0.64
CA ALA A 23 -15.89 21.92 -0.21
C ALA A 23 -16.13 22.79 -1.45
N SER A 24 -15.99 24.11 -1.32
CA SER A 24 -16.15 25.05 -2.44
C SER A 24 -15.13 24.84 -3.57
N LEU A 25 -13.93 24.29 -3.29
CA LEU A 25 -12.93 23.96 -4.31
C LEU A 25 -13.34 22.77 -5.19
N PHE A 26 -14.36 22.02 -4.77
CA PHE A 26 -14.77 20.76 -5.40
C PHE A 26 -16.10 20.86 -6.15
N ALA A 27 -16.66 22.06 -6.30
CA ALA A 27 -17.81 22.27 -7.17
C ALA A 27 -17.45 21.85 -8.61
N GLY A 28 -18.19 20.88 -9.16
CA GLY A 28 -17.92 20.30 -10.49
C GLY A 28 -16.96 19.10 -10.50
N PHE A 29 -16.42 18.70 -9.35
CA PHE A 29 -15.51 17.55 -9.20
C PHE A 29 -16.19 16.33 -8.52
N GLU A 30 -17.51 16.35 -8.33
CA GLU A 30 -18.26 15.33 -7.57
C GLU A 30 -18.16 13.94 -8.21
N ALA A 31 -18.20 13.86 -9.54
CA ALA A 31 -18.04 12.61 -10.27
C ALA A 31 -16.64 12.01 -10.06
N LEU A 32 -15.62 12.87 -9.99
CA LEU A 32 -14.23 12.45 -9.79
C LEU A 32 -13.98 12.00 -8.35
N LEU A 33 -14.59 12.67 -7.37
CA LEU A 33 -14.56 12.24 -5.98
C LEU A 33 -15.16 10.83 -5.81
N ARG A 34 -16.22 10.50 -6.56
CA ARG A 34 -16.87 9.18 -6.49
C ARG A 34 -16.18 8.09 -7.32
N SER A 35 -15.20 8.44 -8.14
CA SER A 35 -14.46 7.49 -8.97
C SER A 35 -13.14 7.07 -8.34
N HIS A 36 -12.41 6.19 -9.03
CA HIS A 36 -11.06 5.77 -8.65
C HIS A 36 -10.02 6.91 -8.70
N ARG A 37 -10.37 8.06 -9.29
CA ARG A 37 -9.53 9.28 -9.19
C ARG A 37 -9.61 9.90 -7.80
N GLY A 38 -10.72 9.72 -7.10
CA GLY A 38 -10.99 10.28 -5.77
C GLY A 38 -10.41 9.48 -4.61
N TYR A 39 -10.36 8.16 -4.74
CA TYR A 39 -9.95 7.21 -3.70
C TYR A 39 -9.71 5.82 -4.30
N ASP A 40 -9.25 4.87 -3.49
CA ASP A 40 -9.01 3.49 -3.89
C ASP A 40 -10.14 2.58 -3.33
N PRO A 41 -11.13 2.16 -4.15
CA PRO A 41 -12.24 1.34 -3.67
C PRO A 41 -11.78 0.04 -3.03
N GLY A 42 -12.27 -0.26 -1.84
CA GLY A 42 -11.99 -1.50 -1.10
C GLY A 42 -10.63 -1.57 -0.41
N ALA A 43 -9.67 -0.69 -0.74
CA ALA A 43 -8.33 -0.69 -0.15
C ALA A 43 -8.37 -0.54 1.38
N LEU A 44 -9.14 0.43 1.90
CA LEU A 44 -9.27 0.63 3.36
C LEU A 44 -9.84 -0.61 4.08
N THR A 45 -10.76 -1.33 3.44
CA THR A 45 -11.36 -2.55 4.03
C THR A 45 -10.29 -3.62 4.19
N VAL A 46 -9.48 -3.84 3.15
CA VAL A 46 -8.37 -4.81 3.19
C VAL A 46 -7.32 -4.38 4.21
N ALA A 47 -6.92 -3.10 4.21
CA ALA A 47 -5.96 -2.56 5.18
C ALA A 47 -6.39 -2.81 6.64
N ARG A 48 -7.68 -2.57 6.95
CA ARG A 48 -8.26 -2.82 8.27
C ARG A 48 -8.23 -4.29 8.65
N GLU A 49 -8.46 -5.19 7.71
CA GLU A 49 -8.42 -6.64 7.96
C GLU A 49 -7.01 -7.17 8.12
N SER A 50 -6.07 -6.73 7.28
CA SER A 50 -4.65 -7.05 7.42
C SER A 50 -4.10 -6.58 8.77
N ALA A 51 -4.41 -5.33 9.15
CA ALA A 51 -3.96 -4.77 10.43
C ALA A 51 -4.50 -5.57 11.63
N ARG A 52 -5.78 -5.96 11.61
CA ARG A 52 -6.36 -6.80 12.66
C ARG A 52 -5.72 -8.18 12.72
N ALA A 53 -5.55 -8.84 11.58
CA ALA A 53 -4.99 -10.19 11.53
C ALA A 53 -3.52 -10.25 11.96
N LEU A 54 -2.76 -9.20 11.69
CA LEU A 54 -1.34 -9.09 12.04
C LEU A 54 -1.10 -8.40 13.39
N ALA A 55 -2.15 -8.00 14.10
CA ALA A 55 -2.08 -7.14 15.28
C ALA A 55 -1.18 -5.90 15.07
N ALA A 56 -1.24 -5.32 13.86
CA ALA A 56 -0.34 -4.27 13.41
C ALA A 56 -1.01 -2.88 13.51
N PRO A 57 -0.23 -1.82 13.80
CA PRO A 57 -0.68 -0.44 13.67
C PRO A 57 -1.15 -0.14 12.25
N LEU A 58 -2.21 0.67 12.16
CA LEU A 58 -2.87 1.07 10.92
C LEU A 58 -2.96 2.59 10.82
N PHE A 59 -2.35 3.16 9.78
CA PHE A 59 -2.43 4.59 9.47
C PHE A 59 -3.26 4.80 8.21
N VAL A 60 -4.32 5.60 8.29
CA VAL A 60 -5.29 5.74 7.18
C VAL A 60 -5.66 7.19 6.95
N SER A 61 -5.91 7.53 5.68
CA SER A 61 -6.64 8.73 5.32
C SER A 61 -7.98 8.36 4.71
N THR A 62 -9.03 9.07 5.14
CA THR A 62 -10.34 9.04 4.47
C THR A 62 -10.61 10.31 3.67
N THR A 63 -9.64 11.22 3.64
CA THR A 63 -9.67 12.43 2.80
C THR A 63 -9.30 12.04 1.38
N SER A 64 -10.05 12.54 0.40
CA SER A 64 -9.77 12.27 -1.01
C SER A 64 -8.36 12.67 -1.38
N ARG A 65 -7.69 11.81 -2.16
CA ARG A 65 -6.40 12.15 -2.79
C ARG A 65 -6.50 13.36 -3.73
N LEU A 66 -7.71 13.74 -4.16
CA LEU A 66 -7.92 14.95 -4.93
C LEU A 66 -7.71 16.23 -4.11
N LEU A 67 -7.80 16.19 -2.78
CA LEU A 67 -7.41 17.33 -1.95
C LEU A 67 -5.89 17.52 -2.00
N ILE A 68 -5.18 16.47 -1.62
CA ILE A 68 -3.73 16.32 -1.71
C ILE A 68 -3.38 14.84 -1.72
N ASP A 69 -2.52 14.40 -2.63
CA ASP A 69 -2.14 13.00 -2.77
C ASP A 69 -1.03 12.64 -1.76
N LEU A 70 -1.39 11.87 -0.73
CA LEU A 70 -0.48 11.42 0.33
C LEU A 70 0.58 10.43 -0.19
N ASN A 71 0.35 9.83 -1.35
CA ASN A 71 1.26 8.91 -2.04
C ASN A 71 2.08 9.63 -3.14
N ARG A 72 2.37 10.93 -2.99
CA ARG A 72 3.29 11.71 -3.85
C ARG A 72 4.26 12.59 -3.04
N SER A 73 5.44 12.88 -3.56
CA SER A 73 6.38 13.79 -2.89
C SER A 73 5.99 15.26 -3.02
N ILE A 74 6.48 16.09 -2.09
CA ILE A 74 6.40 17.54 -2.22
C ILE A 74 7.09 17.97 -3.53
N GLY A 75 6.41 18.79 -4.33
CA GLY A 75 6.90 19.21 -5.66
C GLY A 75 6.43 18.32 -6.82
N HIS A 76 5.84 17.14 -6.55
CA HIS A 76 5.28 16.31 -7.60
C HIS A 76 4.10 17.04 -8.30
N PRO A 77 4.01 17.06 -9.65
CA PRO A 77 2.99 17.82 -10.37
C PRO A 77 1.54 17.38 -10.07
N ARG A 78 1.37 16.12 -9.65
CA ARG A 78 0.09 15.55 -9.21
C ARG A 78 -0.11 15.52 -7.68
N LEU A 79 0.74 16.20 -6.90
CA LEU A 79 0.53 16.33 -5.45
C LEU A 79 -0.81 17.02 -5.15
N TYR A 80 -1.08 18.12 -5.85
CA TYR A 80 -2.39 18.76 -5.87
C TYR A 80 -3.11 18.37 -7.17
N SER A 81 -4.39 18.05 -7.04
CA SER A 81 -5.22 17.71 -8.20
C SER A 81 -5.64 18.95 -8.98
N GLU A 82 -6.33 18.76 -10.09
CA GLU A 82 -7.02 19.82 -10.83
C GLU A 82 -7.96 20.68 -9.97
N ALA A 83 -8.56 20.15 -8.90
CA ALA A 83 -9.41 20.92 -8.00
C ALA A 83 -8.62 21.85 -7.06
N THR A 84 -7.42 21.45 -6.64
CA THR A 84 -6.66 22.17 -5.60
C THR A 84 -5.39 22.85 -6.09
N ARG A 85 -4.88 22.50 -7.27
CA ARG A 85 -3.61 23.03 -7.81
C ARG A 85 -3.63 24.55 -7.99
N ASN A 86 -4.78 25.10 -8.37
CA ASN A 86 -4.96 26.53 -8.64
C ASN A 86 -5.51 27.31 -7.42
N ALA A 87 -5.70 26.65 -6.28
CA ALA A 87 -6.10 27.35 -5.06
C ALA A 87 -5.00 28.32 -4.59
N PRO A 88 -5.36 29.41 -3.86
CA PRO A 88 -4.38 30.36 -3.34
C PRO A 88 -3.26 29.67 -2.56
N ALA A 89 -2.03 30.21 -2.64
CA ALA A 89 -0.85 29.59 -2.02
C ALA A 89 -1.03 29.31 -0.52
N GLY A 90 -1.66 30.21 0.22
CA GLY A 90 -1.98 30.01 1.64
C GLY A 90 -2.94 28.84 1.90
N VAL A 91 -3.91 28.61 1.00
CA VAL A 91 -4.85 27.47 1.09
C VAL A 91 -4.12 26.16 0.84
N ARG A 92 -3.29 26.10 -0.21
CA ARG A 92 -2.47 24.91 -0.51
C ARG A 92 -1.51 24.59 0.64
N ARG A 93 -0.84 25.60 1.19
CA ARG A 93 0.02 25.44 2.38
C ARG A 93 -0.76 24.86 3.56
N ALA A 94 -1.95 25.39 3.86
CA ALA A 94 -2.79 24.86 4.93
C ALA A 94 -3.22 23.40 4.67
N ILE A 95 -3.53 23.03 3.42
CA ILE A 95 -3.82 21.64 3.05
C ILE A 95 -2.62 20.74 3.34
N LEU A 96 -1.42 21.15 2.92
CA LEU A 96 -0.17 20.43 3.15
C LEU A 96 0.09 20.23 4.65
N GLU A 97 0.04 21.31 5.43
CA GLU A 97 0.36 21.31 6.86
C GLU A 97 -0.61 20.48 7.69
N GLN A 98 -1.87 20.37 7.25
CA GLN A 98 -2.92 19.75 8.07
C GLN A 98 -3.33 18.36 7.62
N HIS A 99 -3.03 17.97 6.38
CA HIS A 99 -3.40 16.66 5.84
C HIS A 99 -2.18 15.85 5.39
N TYR A 100 -1.18 16.47 4.78
CA TYR A 100 -0.04 15.75 4.20
C TYR A 100 1.07 15.50 5.21
N LEU A 101 1.59 16.58 5.83
CA LEU A 101 2.71 16.48 6.78
C LEU A 101 2.36 15.61 8.00
N PRO A 102 1.19 15.75 8.66
CA PRO A 102 0.89 14.92 9.83
C PRO A 102 0.86 13.43 9.49
N TYR A 103 0.26 13.06 8.36
CA TYR A 103 0.17 11.67 7.93
C TYR A 103 1.56 11.06 7.65
N ARG A 104 2.38 11.74 6.84
CA ARG A 104 3.71 11.23 6.50
C ARG A 104 4.67 11.22 7.69
N ASN A 105 4.67 12.29 8.49
CA ASN A 105 5.57 12.41 9.64
C ASN A 105 5.25 11.34 10.70
N GLN A 106 3.97 11.05 10.96
CA GLN A 106 3.58 10.04 11.93
C GLN A 106 4.06 8.64 11.51
N ILE A 107 3.88 8.28 10.24
CA ILE A 107 4.34 6.99 9.68
C ILE A 107 5.86 6.89 9.74
N GLU A 108 6.56 7.93 9.31
CA GLU A 108 8.02 7.95 9.32
C GLU A 108 8.58 7.82 10.75
N ALA A 109 8.02 8.58 11.71
CA ALA A 109 8.43 8.54 13.11
C ALA A 109 8.20 7.14 13.72
N HIS A 110 7.06 6.52 13.42
CA HIS A 110 6.73 5.18 13.91
C HIS A 110 7.71 4.11 13.38
N ILE A 111 8.10 4.22 12.10
CA ILE A 111 9.11 3.34 11.49
C ILE A 111 10.49 3.57 12.12
N ALA A 112 10.87 4.84 12.29
CA ALA A 112 12.14 5.21 12.90
C ALA A 112 12.25 4.68 14.34
N ASP A 113 11.18 4.80 15.13
CA ASP A 113 11.11 4.32 16.50
C ASP A 113 11.26 2.79 16.58
N ALA A 114 10.53 2.04 15.75
CA ALA A 114 10.66 0.57 15.71
C ALA A 114 12.07 0.12 15.32
N ILE A 115 12.70 0.80 14.36
CA ILE A 115 14.09 0.50 13.94
C ILE A 115 15.08 0.85 15.06
N ALA A 116 14.91 1.98 15.75
CA ALA A 116 15.75 2.39 16.86
C ALA A 116 15.69 1.38 18.03
N HIS A 117 14.54 0.74 18.22
CA HIS A 117 14.34 -0.35 19.19
C HIS A 117 14.75 -1.74 18.67
N GLY A 118 15.48 -1.80 17.56
CA GLY A 118 16.13 -3.02 17.07
C GLY A 118 15.27 -3.90 16.15
N SER A 119 14.08 -3.46 15.78
CA SER A 119 13.22 -4.20 14.85
C SER A 119 13.59 -3.94 13.38
N ARG A 120 13.25 -4.91 12.52
CA ARG A 120 13.12 -4.68 11.08
C ARG A 120 11.65 -4.36 10.79
N VAL A 121 11.37 -3.33 10.01
CA VAL A 121 9.99 -2.95 9.69
C VAL A 121 9.54 -3.56 8.37
N ILE A 122 8.40 -4.26 8.40
CA ILE A 122 7.64 -4.67 7.21
C ILE A 122 6.43 -3.74 7.11
N HIS A 123 6.43 -2.89 6.08
CA HIS A 123 5.37 -1.95 5.80
C HIS A 123 4.58 -2.39 4.56
N VAL A 124 3.27 -2.55 4.70
CA VAL A 124 2.35 -2.81 3.58
C VAL A 124 1.42 -1.62 3.40
N SER A 125 1.57 -0.91 2.27
CA SER A 125 0.64 0.13 1.85
C SER A 125 -0.47 -0.47 0.99
N SER A 126 -1.72 -0.30 1.37
CA SER A 126 -2.87 -0.92 0.72
C SER A 126 -3.55 0.05 -0.26
N HIS A 127 -3.61 -0.40 -1.51
CA HIS A 127 -4.14 0.30 -2.66
C HIS A 127 -5.07 -0.58 -3.50
N SER A 128 -5.77 0.06 -4.43
CA SER A 128 -6.56 -0.61 -5.45
C SER A 128 -6.44 0.13 -6.76
N PHE A 129 -6.66 -0.59 -7.85
CA PHE A 129 -6.51 -0.03 -9.19
C PHE A 129 -7.71 -0.31 -10.08
N THR A 130 -7.95 0.59 -11.04
CA THR A 130 -9.04 0.45 -12.01
C THR A 130 -8.81 -0.70 -12.98
N PRO A 131 -9.82 -1.53 -13.30
CA PRO A 131 -9.66 -2.65 -14.23
C PRO A 131 -9.28 -2.21 -15.64
N GLU A 132 -9.59 -0.98 -16.01
CA GLU A 132 -9.25 -0.38 -17.29
C GLU A 132 -8.79 1.06 -17.05
N LEU A 133 -7.72 1.46 -17.73
CA LEU A 133 -7.25 2.85 -17.76
C LEU A 133 -6.96 3.24 -19.21
N ASP A 134 -7.54 4.34 -19.67
CA ASP A 134 -7.31 4.89 -21.01
C ASP A 134 -7.52 3.87 -22.16
N GLY A 135 -8.48 2.96 -21.99
CA GLY A 135 -8.78 1.87 -22.93
C GLY A 135 -7.97 0.59 -22.72
N ASP A 136 -6.92 0.62 -21.89
CA ASP A 136 -6.07 -0.54 -21.61
C ASP A 136 -6.63 -1.37 -20.45
N VAL A 137 -7.09 -2.58 -20.78
CA VAL A 137 -7.55 -3.56 -19.79
C VAL A 137 -6.38 -4.09 -18.97
N ARG A 138 -6.46 -3.93 -17.65
CA ARG A 138 -5.44 -4.35 -16.71
C ARG A 138 -5.56 -5.83 -16.35
N ASN A 139 -4.62 -6.57 -16.90
CA ASN A 139 -4.51 -8.02 -16.81
C ASN A 139 -3.82 -8.47 -15.52
N ALA A 140 -4.43 -8.16 -14.37
CA ALA A 140 -4.10 -8.71 -13.06
C ALA A 140 -5.29 -8.61 -12.10
N ASP A 141 -5.33 -9.50 -11.12
CA ASP A 141 -6.26 -9.43 -9.98
C ASP A 141 -5.59 -8.76 -8.78
N ILE A 142 -4.30 -9.05 -8.57
CA ILE A 142 -3.47 -8.52 -7.49
C ILE A 142 -2.11 -8.10 -8.06
N GLY A 143 -1.68 -6.90 -7.69
CA GLY A 143 -0.33 -6.39 -7.87
C GLY A 143 0.42 -6.38 -6.54
N LEU A 144 1.64 -6.91 -6.52
CA LEU A 144 2.57 -6.79 -5.40
C LEU A 144 3.73 -5.90 -5.86
N LEU A 145 3.71 -4.63 -5.46
CA LEU A 145 4.67 -3.65 -5.95
C LEU A 145 5.79 -3.41 -4.93
N TYR A 146 7.02 -3.41 -5.43
CA TYR A 146 8.22 -3.27 -4.63
C TYR A 146 9.40 -2.81 -5.48
N ASP A 147 10.50 -2.45 -4.82
CA ASP A 147 11.78 -2.19 -5.48
C ASP A 147 12.60 -3.49 -5.63
N PRO A 148 12.84 -4.00 -6.86
CA PRO A 148 13.64 -5.20 -7.08
C PRO A 148 15.08 -5.11 -6.59
N ALA A 149 15.62 -3.89 -6.39
CA ALA A 149 16.95 -3.69 -5.83
C ALA A 149 17.00 -3.94 -4.31
N ARG A 150 15.86 -4.17 -3.64
CA ARG A 150 15.77 -4.44 -2.20
C ARG A 150 15.44 -5.91 -1.94
N PRO A 151 16.43 -6.75 -1.54
CA PRO A 151 16.25 -8.20 -1.42
C PRO A 151 15.10 -8.60 -0.48
N GLY A 152 14.94 -7.91 0.64
CA GLY A 152 13.86 -8.18 1.60
C GLY A 152 12.46 -7.98 1.03
N GLU A 153 12.29 -6.99 0.14
CA GLU A 153 11.02 -6.74 -0.54
C GLU A 153 10.76 -7.80 -1.63
N ALA A 154 11.78 -8.10 -2.44
CA ALA A 154 11.69 -9.12 -3.48
C ALA A 154 11.34 -10.49 -2.92
N GLU A 155 11.95 -10.86 -1.81
CA GLU A 155 11.73 -12.13 -1.13
C GLU A 155 10.34 -12.23 -0.52
N LEU A 156 9.87 -11.18 0.18
CA LEU A 156 8.51 -11.14 0.72
C LEU A 156 7.46 -11.25 -0.40
N CYS A 157 7.61 -10.48 -1.49
CA CYS A 157 6.68 -10.53 -2.62
C CYS A 157 6.68 -11.90 -3.32
N ARG A 158 7.84 -12.57 -3.45
CA ARG A 158 7.93 -13.92 -4.01
C ARG A 158 7.16 -14.92 -3.17
N ARG A 159 7.33 -14.89 -1.84
CA ARG A 159 6.62 -15.76 -0.90
C ARG A 159 5.13 -15.48 -0.89
N TRP A 160 4.74 -14.22 -0.82
CA TRP A 160 3.32 -13.84 -0.82
C TRP A 160 2.62 -14.23 -2.13
N GLN A 161 3.28 -14.03 -3.28
CA GLN A 161 2.78 -14.51 -4.56
C GLN A 161 2.61 -16.05 -4.58
N ALA A 162 3.54 -16.80 -3.99
CA ALA A 162 3.43 -18.26 -3.90
C ALA A 162 2.25 -18.70 -3.02
N CYS A 163 2.09 -18.10 -1.84
CA CYS A 163 0.95 -18.35 -0.95
C CYS A 163 -0.38 -18.08 -1.66
N LEU A 164 -0.52 -16.93 -2.33
CA LEU A 164 -1.71 -16.61 -3.11
C LEU A 164 -1.97 -17.60 -4.24
N LYS A 165 -0.93 -18.00 -4.97
CA LYS A 165 -1.05 -18.96 -6.08
C LYS A 165 -1.51 -20.35 -5.59
N THR A 166 -1.08 -20.75 -4.40
CA THR A 166 -1.53 -22.01 -3.78
C THR A 166 -2.99 -21.93 -3.35
N SER A 167 -3.41 -20.83 -2.74
CA SER A 167 -4.77 -20.70 -2.20
C SER A 167 -5.83 -20.25 -3.21
N ALA A 168 -5.42 -19.56 -4.28
CA ALA A 168 -6.29 -19.04 -5.34
C ALA A 168 -5.59 -19.14 -6.72
N PRO A 169 -5.43 -20.36 -7.27
CA PRO A 169 -4.69 -20.58 -8.52
C PRO A 169 -5.33 -19.89 -9.74
N GLU A 170 -6.60 -19.51 -9.66
CA GLU A 170 -7.32 -18.78 -10.69
C GLU A 170 -6.99 -17.28 -10.73
N TRP A 171 -6.40 -16.72 -9.67
CA TRP A 171 -6.05 -15.30 -9.65
C TRP A 171 -4.73 -15.02 -10.33
N ARG A 172 -4.73 -13.96 -11.14
CA ARG A 172 -3.55 -13.44 -11.79
C ARG A 172 -2.83 -12.48 -10.87
N VAL A 173 -1.97 -13.02 -10.01
CA VAL A 173 -1.09 -12.25 -9.13
C VAL A 173 0.19 -11.87 -9.87
N ARG A 174 0.50 -10.58 -9.95
CA ARG A 174 1.68 -10.07 -10.64
C ARG A 174 2.53 -9.21 -9.72
N ARG A 175 3.85 -9.31 -9.88
CA ARG A 175 4.82 -8.43 -9.23
C ARG A 175 5.05 -7.22 -10.12
N ASN A 176 5.09 -6.03 -9.53
CA ASN A 176 5.33 -4.76 -10.24
C ASN A 176 4.42 -4.57 -11.47
N TYR A 177 3.12 -4.80 -11.27
CA TYR A 177 2.06 -4.52 -12.22
C TYR A 177 0.79 -4.12 -11.45
N PRO A 178 0.02 -3.11 -11.90
CA PRO A 178 0.19 -2.34 -13.14
C PRO A 178 1.24 -1.23 -13.07
N TYR A 179 1.87 -1.03 -11.91
CA TYR A 179 2.91 -0.03 -11.69
C TYR A 179 4.23 -0.70 -11.30
N THR A 180 5.35 -0.01 -11.47
CA THR A 180 6.69 -0.60 -11.29
C THR A 180 7.09 -0.83 -9.83
N GLY A 181 6.35 -0.31 -8.85
CA GLY A 181 6.70 -0.36 -7.43
C GLY A 181 7.82 0.57 -7.00
N GLN A 182 8.40 1.34 -7.92
CA GLN A 182 9.45 2.33 -7.68
C GLN A 182 8.98 3.77 -7.91
N SER A 183 7.73 3.95 -8.32
CA SER A 183 7.12 5.27 -8.55
C SER A 183 7.23 6.17 -7.32
N ASP A 184 7.16 7.49 -7.54
CA ASP A 184 7.19 8.48 -6.46
C ASP A 184 5.98 8.31 -5.51
N GLY A 185 6.16 7.49 -4.49
CA GLY A 185 5.18 7.11 -3.48
C GLY A 185 5.74 7.13 -2.07
N LEU A 186 4.91 6.82 -1.08
CA LEU A 186 5.28 6.75 0.32
C LEU A 186 6.34 5.68 0.55
N THR A 187 6.19 4.50 -0.06
CA THR A 187 7.19 3.43 0.01
C THR A 187 8.53 3.89 -0.55
N ALA A 188 8.56 4.51 -1.73
CA ALA A 188 9.78 5.06 -2.33
C ALA A 188 10.41 6.18 -1.50
N PHE A 189 9.60 7.04 -0.87
CA PHE A 189 10.07 8.02 0.11
C PHE A 189 10.76 7.34 1.30
N LEU A 190 10.10 6.36 1.94
CA LEU A 190 10.62 5.65 3.11
C LEU A 190 11.88 4.83 2.79
N ARG A 191 11.99 4.24 1.59
CA ARG A 191 13.20 3.54 1.13
C ARG A 191 14.44 4.43 1.09
N ARG A 192 14.27 5.75 0.89
CA ARG A 192 15.36 6.75 0.95
C ARG A 192 15.70 7.16 2.38
N ARG A 193 14.79 6.94 3.34
CA ARG A 193 14.99 7.29 4.76
C ARG A 193 15.60 6.14 5.56
N PHE A 194 15.34 4.90 5.16
CA PHE A 194 15.72 3.71 5.93
C PHE A 194 16.46 2.66 5.08
N PRO A 195 17.52 2.03 5.62
CA PRO A 195 18.34 1.07 4.88
C PRO A 195 17.58 -0.23 4.56
N ALA A 196 18.07 -0.96 3.55
CA ALA A 196 17.41 -2.15 2.99
C ALA A 196 17.24 -3.33 3.96
N ASP A 197 18.11 -3.43 4.96
CA ASP A 197 18.08 -4.43 6.02
C ASP A 197 17.09 -4.07 7.15
N ALA A 198 16.73 -2.80 7.29
CA ALA A 198 15.85 -2.31 8.35
C ALA A 198 14.41 -2.03 7.88
N TYR A 199 14.18 -1.75 6.60
CA TYR A 199 12.86 -1.39 6.07
C TYR A 199 12.53 -2.13 4.75
N VAL A 200 11.41 -2.85 4.79
CA VAL A 200 10.77 -3.57 3.68
C VAL A 200 9.43 -2.92 3.39
N GLY A 201 9.29 -2.22 2.26
CA GLY A 201 8.05 -1.55 1.86
C GLY A 201 7.38 -2.18 0.64
N ILE A 202 6.14 -2.67 0.80
CA ILE A 202 5.35 -3.27 -0.28
C ILE A 202 4.08 -2.44 -0.51
N GLU A 203 3.73 -2.17 -1.76
CA GLU A 203 2.39 -1.69 -2.11
C GLU A 203 1.54 -2.88 -2.59
N LEU A 204 0.45 -3.16 -1.89
CA LEU A 204 -0.57 -4.11 -2.31
C LEU A 204 -1.57 -3.39 -3.20
N GLU A 205 -1.77 -3.88 -4.42
CA GLU A 205 -2.70 -3.33 -5.40
C GLU A 205 -3.78 -4.35 -5.73
N ILE A 206 -5.04 -4.08 -5.39
CA ILE A 206 -6.17 -4.96 -5.73
C ILE A 206 -6.94 -4.38 -6.92
N ASN A 207 -7.22 -5.21 -7.92
CA ASN A 207 -8.08 -4.79 -9.03
C ASN A 207 -9.51 -4.55 -8.49
N HIS A 208 -9.99 -3.31 -8.52
CA HIS A 208 -11.26 -2.99 -7.89
C HIS A 208 -12.47 -3.57 -8.60
N LYS A 209 -12.31 -4.26 -9.75
CA LYS A 209 -13.40 -5.08 -10.34
C LYS A 209 -13.97 -6.09 -9.33
N HIS A 210 -13.13 -6.60 -8.43
CA HIS A 210 -13.55 -7.53 -7.38
C HIS A 210 -14.40 -6.84 -6.32
N VAL A 211 -14.07 -5.59 -6.01
CA VAL A 211 -14.86 -4.74 -5.11
C VAL A 211 -16.21 -4.40 -5.73
N LEU A 212 -16.22 -4.03 -7.02
CA LEU A 212 -17.44 -3.72 -7.77
C LEU A 212 -18.36 -4.95 -7.90
N ARG A 213 -17.79 -6.15 -8.07
CA ARG A 213 -18.55 -7.41 -8.07
C ARG A 213 -19.17 -7.69 -6.70
N GLY A 214 -18.47 -7.36 -5.62
CA GLY A 214 -18.97 -7.46 -4.25
C GLY A 214 -19.30 -8.88 -3.80
N GLY A 215 -20.12 -8.99 -2.75
CA GLY A 215 -20.67 -10.24 -2.24
C GLY A 215 -19.64 -11.24 -1.73
N ARG A 216 -19.99 -12.54 -1.81
CA ARG A 216 -19.14 -13.66 -1.36
C ARG A 216 -17.78 -13.70 -2.05
N PRO A 217 -17.65 -13.50 -3.38
CA PRO A 217 -16.34 -13.48 -4.04
C PRO A 217 -15.40 -12.40 -3.49
N TRP A 218 -15.90 -11.19 -3.22
CA TRP A 218 -15.10 -10.13 -2.61
C TRP A 218 -14.69 -10.48 -1.17
N GLY A 219 -15.60 -11.07 -0.38
CA GLY A 219 -15.28 -11.57 0.96
C GLY A 219 -14.14 -12.59 0.95
N ALA A 220 -14.25 -13.61 0.09
CA ALA A 220 -13.22 -14.63 -0.08
C ALA A 220 -11.88 -14.02 -0.52
N MET A 221 -11.91 -13.04 -1.43
CA MET A 221 -10.69 -12.36 -1.87
C MET A 221 -9.93 -11.72 -0.73
N ARG A 222 -10.62 -10.94 0.10
CA ARG A 222 -10.00 -10.26 1.23
C ARG A 222 -9.42 -11.26 2.23
N SER A 223 -10.17 -12.30 2.60
CA SER A 223 -9.69 -13.34 3.52
C SER A 223 -8.40 -13.98 3.02
N LEU A 224 -8.36 -14.43 1.77
CA LEU A 224 -7.19 -15.08 1.19
C LEU A 224 -5.98 -14.14 1.04
N VAL A 225 -6.21 -12.87 0.70
CA VAL A 225 -5.13 -11.85 0.67
C VAL A 225 -4.52 -11.67 2.06
N VAL A 226 -5.35 -11.59 3.09
CA VAL A 226 -4.90 -11.41 4.48
C VAL A 226 -4.19 -12.66 4.99
N GLU A 227 -4.77 -13.84 4.80
CA GLU A 227 -4.20 -15.12 5.23
C GLU A 227 -2.84 -15.39 4.56
N SER A 228 -2.76 -15.17 3.24
CA SER A 228 -1.51 -15.34 2.49
C SER A 228 -0.43 -14.34 2.90
N LEU A 229 -0.79 -13.11 3.30
CA LEU A 229 0.15 -12.14 3.86
C LEU A 229 0.71 -12.62 5.20
N CYS A 230 -0.17 -13.09 6.10
CA CYS A 230 0.23 -13.66 7.40
C CYS A 230 1.20 -14.84 7.22
N GLN A 231 0.90 -15.74 6.28
CA GLN A 231 1.77 -16.87 5.94
C GLN A 231 3.12 -16.41 5.39
N ALA A 232 3.13 -15.45 4.46
CA ALA A 232 4.35 -14.96 3.82
C ALA A 232 5.32 -14.27 4.81
N ILE A 233 4.78 -13.58 5.83
CA ILE A 233 5.57 -12.96 6.89
C ILE A 233 6.08 -14.03 7.86
N THR A 234 5.21 -14.94 8.32
CA THR A 234 5.56 -15.95 9.33
C THR A 234 6.54 -17.00 8.82
N ALA A 235 6.48 -17.37 7.54
CA ALA A 235 7.42 -18.32 6.92
C ALA A 235 8.89 -17.85 6.99
N SER A 236 9.14 -16.57 7.27
CA SER A 236 10.47 -16.03 7.52
C SER A 236 11.08 -16.39 8.88
N ALA A 237 10.24 -16.79 9.84
CA ALA A 237 10.63 -17.04 11.23
C ALA A 237 11.08 -18.49 11.49
N LEU A 238 10.89 -19.40 10.53
CA LEU A 238 11.37 -20.78 10.64
C LEU A 238 12.77 -20.87 10.01
N PRO A 239 13.80 -21.29 10.76
CA PRO A 239 15.10 -21.61 10.17
C PRO A 239 14.90 -22.73 9.14
N GLU A 240 15.45 -22.57 7.94
CA GLU A 240 15.59 -23.68 7.01
C GLU A 240 16.33 -24.82 7.72
N LEU A 241 15.64 -25.92 7.99
CA LEU A 241 16.29 -27.19 8.33
C LEU A 241 17.18 -27.55 7.14
N ARG A 242 18.46 -27.19 7.23
CA ARG A 242 19.48 -27.60 6.26
C ARG A 242 19.42 -29.12 6.17
N GLY A 243 18.99 -29.60 5.01
CA GLY A 243 18.95 -31.02 4.68
C GLY A 243 20.28 -31.67 5.02
N SER A 244 20.23 -32.60 5.95
CA SER A 244 21.34 -33.48 6.32
C SER A 244 21.89 -34.14 5.07
N GLY A 245 23.20 -34.03 4.89
CA GLY A 245 23.89 -34.55 3.73
C GLY A 245 23.75 -36.06 3.58
N THR A 246 23.68 -36.48 2.33
CA THR A 246 24.08 -37.82 1.91
C THR A 246 25.19 -37.65 0.87
N ARG A 247 26.44 -37.56 1.35
CA ARG A 247 27.57 -38.07 0.58
C ARG A 247 27.54 -39.59 0.76
N ARG A 248 27.36 -40.33 -0.32
CA ARG A 248 27.89 -41.68 -0.44
C ARG A 248 28.72 -41.73 -1.72
N SER A 249 30.02 -41.87 -1.50
CA SER A 249 30.96 -42.58 -2.37
C SER A 249 30.52 -44.03 -2.54
#